data_AF-A0A380F8X7-F1
#
_entry.id   AF-A0A380F8X7-F1
#
_cell.length_a   1.000
_cell.length_b   1.000
_cell.length_c   1.000
_cell.angle_alpha   90.00
_cell.angle_beta   90.00
_cell.angle_gamma   90.00
#
_symmetry.space_group_name_H-M   'P 1'
#
loop_
_entity.id
_entity.type
_entity.pdbx_description
1 polymer ?
#
loop_
_entity_poly.entity_id
_entity_poly.type
_entity_poly.pdbx_seq_one_letter_code
_entity_poly.pdbx_strand_id
1 'polypeptide(L)' 'MFIVKSENEIVDEELRYLLKVDESHNDHYTLYRPYHLASLETPNTIAKVAMYNDYSIKPISGPISETIARAKKDIKKG' A
#
# COMPACT_ATOMS: atom_id res chain seq x y z
N MET A 1 3.40 -0.72 -2.87
CA MET A 1 4.48 0.29 -2.92
C MET A 1 3.94 1.54 -2.29
N PHE A 2 4.70 2.17 -1.41
CA PHE A 2 4.38 3.47 -0.82
C PHE A 2 5.54 4.42 -1.08
N ILE A 3 5.22 5.68 -1.39
CA ILE A 3 6.20 6.76 -1.40
C ILE A 3 6.01 7.53 -0.10
N VAL A 4 7.10 7.71 0.65
CA VAL A 4 7.07 8.37 1.96
C VAL A 4 8.05 9.52 1.99
N LYS A 5 7.68 10.57 2.72
CA LYS A 5 8.55 11.67 3.12
C LYS A 5 8.49 11.78 4.64
N SER A 6 9.65 11.91 5.27
CA SER A 6 9.73 12.17 6.71
C SER A 6 9.59 13.67 6.98
N GLU A 7 8.88 14.02 8.06
CA GLU A 7 8.89 15.40 8.61
C GLU A 7 10.08 15.63 9.56
N ASN A 8 10.76 14.56 9.98
CA ASN A 8 11.93 14.61 10.85
C ASN A 8 13.22 14.54 10.01
N GLU A 9 14.06 15.56 10.13
CA GLU A 9 15.34 15.70 9.40
C GLU A 9 16.30 14.55 9.65
N ILE A 10 16.41 14.06 10.89
CA ILE A 10 17.30 12.93 11.24
C ILE A 10 16.86 11.67 10.50
N VAL A 11 15.55 11.43 10.41
CA VAL A 11 15.03 10.26 9.69
C VAL A 11 15.26 10.40 8.18
N ASP A 12 15.20 11.62 7.62
CA ASP A 12 15.58 11.85 6.21
C ASP A 12 17.06 11.50 5.98
N GLU A 13 17.96 12.03 6.80
CA GLU A 13 19.41 11.77 6.71
C GLU A 13 19.74 10.28 6.80
N GLU A 14 19.13 9.57 7.75
CA GLU A 14 19.31 8.12 7.91
C GLU A 14 18.76 7.33 6.72
N LEU A 15 17.59 7.70 6.18
CA LEU A 15 17.05 7.06 4.98
C LEU A 15 17.94 7.27 3.77
N ARG A 16 18.50 8.48 3.59
CA ARG A 16 19.48 8.75 2.52
C ARG A 16 20.69 7.83 2.63
N TYR A 17 21.25 7.74 3.83
CA TYR A 17 22.41 6.91 4.10
C TYR A 17 22.13 5.42 3.87
N LEU A 18 21.07 4.88 4.47
CA LEU A 18 20.76 3.45 4.44
C LEU A 18 20.32 2.96 3.06
N LEU A 19 19.51 3.76 2.36
CA LEU A 19 19.03 3.43 1.01
C LEU A 19 20.07 3.78 -0.06
N LYS A 20 21.18 4.43 0.31
CA LYS A 20 22.31 4.77 -0.57
C LYS A 20 21.86 5.51 -1.82
N VAL A 21 21.01 6.50 -1.61
CA VAL A 21 20.46 7.29 -2.70
C VAL A 21 21.48 8.32 -3.18
N ASP A 22 21.42 8.71 -4.45
CA ASP A 22 22.28 9.77 -4.99
C ASP A 22 21.99 11.13 -4.35
N GLU A 23 22.93 12.07 -4.42
CA GLU A 23 22.74 13.44 -3.92
C GLU A 23 21.56 14.17 -4.60
N SER A 24 21.25 13.78 -5.84
CA SER A 24 20.11 14.31 -6.60
C SER A 24 18.76 13.68 -6.22
N HIS A 25 18.77 12.63 -5.39
CA HIS A 25 17.56 12.02 -4.89
C HIS A 25 16.87 13.00 -3.91
N ASN A 26 15.59 13.26 -4.13
CA ASN A 26 14.81 14.13 -3.24
C ASN A 26 14.50 13.44 -1.90
N ASP A 27 13.64 14.04 -1.09
CA ASP A 27 13.20 13.56 0.23
C ASP A 27 12.02 12.57 0.16
N HIS A 28 11.80 11.93 -1.00
CA HIS A 28 10.72 10.97 -1.20
C HIS A 28 11.28 9.56 -1.47
N TYR A 29 11.06 8.65 -0.53
CA TYR A 29 11.61 7.30 -0.56
C TYR A 29 10.56 6.25 -0.91
N THR A 30 10.98 5.19 -1.59
CA THR A 30 10.12 4.07 -1.94
C THR A 30 10.19 2.96 -0.89
N LEU A 31 9.06 2.61 -0.29
CA LEU A 31 8.90 1.39 0.50
C LEU A 31 8.22 0.31 -0.36
N TYR A 32 8.96 -0.76 -0.65
CA TYR A 32 8.55 -1.80 -1.59
C TYR A 32 8.43 -3.16 -0.91
N ARG A 33 7.26 -3.80 -1.08
CA ARG A 33 7.02 -5.21 -0.73
C ARG A 33 7.05 -6.01 -2.04
N PRO A 34 8.11 -6.76 -2.34
CA PRO A 34 8.35 -7.33 -3.67
C PRO A 34 7.42 -8.48 -4.09
N TYR A 35 6.60 -9.02 -3.18
CA TYR A 35 5.78 -10.18 -3.45
C TYR A 35 4.40 -10.07 -2.77
N HIS A 36 3.37 -10.58 -3.46
CA HIS A 36 2.04 -10.83 -2.91
C HIS A 36 1.62 -12.25 -3.32
N LEU A 37 1.40 -13.11 -2.33
CA LEU A 37 1.12 -14.53 -2.54
C LEU A 37 -0.39 -14.83 -2.65
N ALA A 38 -1.22 -13.78 -2.69
CA ALA A 38 -2.65 -13.85 -2.87
C ALA A 38 -3.33 -14.83 -1.90
N SER A 39 -3.87 -15.94 -2.39
CA SER A 39 -4.58 -16.91 -1.56
C SER A 39 -3.68 -17.63 -0.56
N LEU A 40 -2.37 -17.77 -0.84
CA LEU A 40 -1.44 -18.46 0.06
C LEU A 40 -1.16 -17.66 1.35
N GLU A 41 -1.35 -16.33 1.34
CA GLU A 41 -1.17 -15.50 2.55
C GLU A 41 -2.47 -15.32 3.37
N THR A 42 -3.63 -15.73 2.85
CA THR A 42 -4.92 -15.67 3.57
C THR A 42 -4.90 -16.34 4.95
N PRO A 43 -4.25 -17.52 5.16
CA PRO A 43 -4.18 -18.15 6.48
C PRO A 43 -3.55 -17.26 7.56
N ASN A 44 -2.68 -16.30 7.19
CA ASN A 44 -2.12 -15.35 8.17
C ASN A 44 -3.20 -14.46 8.79
N THR A 45 -4.19 -14.02 7.99
CA THR A 45 -5.32 -13.25 8.51
C THR A 45 -6.20 -14.10 9.43
N ILE A 46 -6.40 -15.38 9.11
CA ILE A 46 -7.15 -16.32 9.98
C ILE A 46 -6.43 -16.48 11.32
N ALA A 47 -5.12 -16.69 11.30
CA ALA A 47 -4.31 -16.81 12.51
C ALA A 47 -4.40 -15.54 13.38
N LYS A 48 -4.32 -14.35 12.76
CA LYS A 48 -4.48 -13.07 13.46
C LYS A 48 -5.80 -12.95 14.21
N VAL A 49 -6.91 -13.29 13.55
CA VAL A 49 -8.23 -13.22 14.17
C VAL A 49 -8.36 -14.26 15.28
N ALA A 50 -7.98 -15.51 15.03
CA ALA A 50 -8.18 -16.61 15.97
C ALA A 50 -7.30 -16.50 17.22
N MET A 51 -6.07 -16.02 17.08
CA MET A 51 -5.09 -15.96 18.19
C MET A 51 -5.07 -14.60 18.89
N TYR A 52 -5.28 -13.50 18.16
CA TYR A 52 -5.06 -12.15 18.68
C TYR A 52 -6.28 -11.23 18.60
N ASN A 53 -7.42 -11.72 18.07
CA ASN A 53 -8.61 -10.91 17.81
C ASN A 53 -8.29 -9.65 16.96
N ASP A 54 -7.34 -9.80 16.02
CA ASP A 54 -6.82 -8.74 15.15
C ASP A 54 -7.20 -8.97 13.67
N TYR A 55 -7.24 -7.91 12.87
CA TYR A 55 -7.66 -7.91 11.47
C TYR A 55 -6.56 -7.40 10.54
N SER A 56 -6.44 -8.00 9.35
CA SER A 56 -5.45 -7.55 8.35
C SER A 56 -5.87 -6.28 7.60
N ILE A 57 -7.10 -6.22 7.09
CA ILE A 57 -7.67 -5.05 6.38
C ILE A 57 -9.16 -4.99 6.70
N LYS A 58 -9.63 -3.84 7.21
CA LYS A 58 -11.03 -3.54 7.53
C LYS A 58 -11.38 -2.15 6.99
N PRO A 59 -12.62 -1.91 6.50
CA PRO A 59 -13.08 -0.58 6.15
C PRO A 59 -12.94 0.38 7.35
N ILE A 60 -12.42 1.59 7.08
CA ILE A 60 -12.22 2.61 8.12
C ILE A 60 -13.56 3.15 8.61
N SER A 61 -14.47 3.47 7.69
CA SER A 61 -15.83 3.94 7.98
C SER A 61 -16.75 3.71 6.76
N GLY A 62 -17.61 4.67 6.43
CA GLY A 62 -18.44 4.65 5.23
C GLY A 62 -17.63 4.73 3.91
N PRO A 63 -18.28 4.50 2.76
CA PRO A 63 -17.62 4.58 1.47
C PRO A 63 -17.06 5.99 1.21
N ILE A 64 -15.77 6.09 0.93
CA ILE A 64 -15.09 7.34 0.50
C ILE A 64 -14.81 7.36 -1.02
N SER A 65 -15.01 6.22 -1.69
CA SER A 65 -14.80 6.02 -3.12
C SER A 65 -15.66 4.85 -3.59
N GLU A 66 -16.01 4.83 -4.89
CA GLU A 66 -16.87 3.83 -5.50
C GLU A 66 -16.31 3.32 -6.84
N THR A 67 -16.59 2.06 -7.15
CA THR A 67 -16.18 1.42 -8.40
C THR A 67 -17.23 1.65 -9.48
N ILE A 68 -16.88 2.40 -10.53
CA ILE A 68 -17.75 2.59 -11.70
C ILE A 68 -17.40 1.62 -12.84
N ALA A 69 -18.39 1.33 -13.70
CA ALA A 69 -18.18 0.58 -14.94
C ALA A 69 -18.16 1.52 -16.15
N ARG A 70 -17.30 1.21 -17.12
CA ARG A 70 -17.27 1.90 -18.43
C ARG A 70 -17.43 0.88 -19.55
N ALA A 71 -18.14 1.27 -20.59
CA ALA A 71 -18.25 0.47 -21.80
C ALA A 71 -16.86 0.27 -22.42
N LYS A 72 -16.49 -0.99 -22.70
CA LYS A 72 -15.23 -1.34 -23.38
C LYS A 72 -15.32 -1.25 -24.91
N LYS A 73 -16.53 -1.11 -25.44
CA LYS A 73 -16.86 -0.98 -26.87
C LYS A 73 -18.19 -0.25 -27.01
N ASP A 74 -18.52 0.21 -28.21
CA ASP A 74 -19.80 0.86 -28.49
C ASP A 74 -20.96 -0.09 -28.21
N ILE A 75 -21.98 0.44 -27.54
CA ILE A 75 -23.22 -0.27 -27.22
C ILE A 75 -24.31 0.40 -28.03
N LYS A 76 -25.04 -0.39 -28.85
CA LYS A 76 -26.24 0.11 -29.52
C LYS A 76 -27.26 0.48 -28.46
N LYS A 77 -28.00 1.55 -28.68
CA LYS A 77 -29.09 1.93 -27.77
C LYS A 77 -30.15 0.82 -27.78
N GLY A 78 -30.51 0.34 -26.59
CA GLY A 78 -31.48 -0.75 -26.39
C GLY A 78 -30.78 -2.10 -26.36
#